data_AF-A0A2P2BX07-F1
#
_entry.id   AF-A0A2P2BX07-F1
#
_cell.length_a   1.000
_cell.length_b   1.000
_cell.length_c   1.000
_cell.angle_alpha   90.00
_cell.angle_beta   90.00
_cell.angle_gamma   90.00
#
_symmetry.space_group_name_H-M   'P 1'
#
loop_
_entity.id
_entity.type
_entity.pdbx_description
1 polymer ?
#
loop_
_entity_poly.entity_id
_entity_poly.type
_entity_poly.pdbx_seq_one_letter_code
_entity_poly.pdbx_strand_id
1 'polypeptide(L)'
;MTTDVEYGEQQSLLDPPTDDHDHPDFGRYNAPDEPLAPGFPDDDVLPRPINWNLLTSEEAQAEWLDLNAWVNWLRATYGLPPTVIPPFWHRHDELIWELSALHQHWLNSYDPDGSPAAPLAWHRDFADARNRLREWVGTSGTRLDRDRPTRQTTWPGELPAQPAVERVVADRDADFVDFVLADVTARQHIEQRVRAHLP
;
A
#
# COMPACT_ATOMS: atom_id res chain seq x y z
N MET A 1 45.81 45.79 -53.33
CA MET A 1 45.97 44.33 -53.20
C MET A 1 45.17 43.94 -51.98
N THR A 2 43.91 43.59 -52.21
CA THR A 2 42.90 43.16 -51.25
C THR A 2 42.24 41.99 -51.94
N THR A 3 42.21 40.82 -51.30
CA THR A 3 41.56 39.63 -51.85
C THR A 3 40.38 39.29 -50.95
N ASP A 4 39.18 39.58 -51.45
CA ASP A 4 37.92 39.05 -50.94
C ASP A 4 37.81 37.56 -51.30
N VAL A 5 37.30 36.76 -50.36
CA VAL A 5 36.95 35.35 -50.59
C VAL A 5 35.43 35.24 -50.54
N GLU A 6 34.83 35.08 -51.72
CA GLU A 6 33.44 34.67 -51.92
C GLU A 6 33.25 33.21 -51.52
N TYR A 7 32.26 32.93 -50.67
CA TYR A 7 31.73 31.58 -50.46
C TYR A 7 30.60 31.35 -51.45
N GLY A 8 30.80 30.41 -52.37
CA GLY A 8 29.84 30.05 -53.42
C GLY A 8 28.68 29.19 -52.91
N GLU A 9 27.52 29.40 -53.54
CA GLU A 9 26.32 28.57 -53.45
C GLU A 9 26.50 27.22 -54.16
N GLN A 10 26.06 26.12 -53.53
CA GLN A 10 25.59 24.92 -54.23
C GLN A 10 24.36 24.33 -53.51
N GLN A 11 23.23 24.37 -54.20
CA GLN A 11 21.97 23.69 -53.86
C GLN A 11 22.00 22.22 -54.27
N SER A 12 21.59 21.31 -53.37
CA SER A 12 21.11 19.95 -53.70
C SER A 12 20.36 19.42 -52.48
N LEU A 13 19.02 19.37 -52.53
CA LEU A 13 18.25 18.17 -52.89
C LEU A 13 18.42 17.05 -51.86
N LEU A 14 17.44 16.92 -50.96
CA LEU A 14 16.90 15.69 -50.37
C LEU A 14 16.12 16.06 -49.10
N ASP A 15 14.78 16.03 -49.21
CA ASP A 15 13.90 15.92 -48.05
C ASP A 15 14.36 14.73 -47.18
N PRO A 16 14.40 14.85 -45.84
CA PRO A 16 14.71 13.70 -45.00
C PRO A 16 13.60 12.64 -45.17
N PRO A 17 13.95 11.35 -45.26
CA PRO A 17 12.97 10.29 -45.44
C PRO A 17 12.03 10.27 -44.23
N THR A 18 10.74 10.12 -44.50
CA THR A 18 9.77 9.64 -43.52
C THR A 18 10.20 8.25 -43.12
N ASP A 19 10.92 8.14 -42.01
CA ASP A 19 11.26 6.87 -41.42
C ASP A 19 10.00 6.32 -40.75
N ASP A 20 9.27 5.52 -41.52
CA ASP A 20 8.34 4.49 -41.03
C ASP A 20 9.16 3.52 -40.18
N HIS A 21 9.47 3.93 -38.96
CA HIS A 21 9.77 2.99 -37.91
C HIS A 21 8.43 2.36 -37.51
N ASP A 22 8.18 1.17 -38.06
CA ASP A 22 7.33 0.13 -37.50
C ASP A 22 7.52 0.14 -35.98
N HIS A 23 6.66 0.87 -35.29
CA HIS A 23 6.49 0.75 -33.86
C HIS A 23 6.05 -0.70 -33.66
N PRO A 24 6.80 -1.55 -32.96
CA PRO A 24 6.23 -2.83 -32.58
C PRO A 24 4.96 -2.50 -31.80
N ASP A 25 3.83 -2.93 -32.35
CA ASP A 25 2.56 -2.96 -31.68
C ASP A 25 2.81 -3.70 -30.36
N PHE A 26 2.96 -2.96 -29.26
CA PHE A 26 2.81 -3.48 -27.92
C PHE A 26 1.32 -3.74 -27.69
N GLY A 27 0.76 -4.53 -28.61
CA GLY A 27 -0.53 -5.15 -28.52
C GLY A 27 -0.48 -5.98 -27.27
N ARG A 28 -1.11 -5.43 -26.22
CA ARG A 28 -1.96 -6.19 -25.33
C ARG A 28 -1.31 -7.49 -24.90
N TYR A 29 -0.24 -7.37 -24.11
CA TYR A 29 0.18 -8.48 -23.27
C TYR A 29 -1.00 -8.78 -22.33
N ASN A 30 -1.79 -9.78 -22.69
CA ASN A 30 -2.64 -10.49 -21.74
C ASN A 30 -1.69 -11.20 -20.77
N ALA A 31 -1.24 -10.48 -19.75
CA ALA A 31 -0.58 -11.05 -18.58
C ALA A 31 -1.69 -11.51 -17.61
N PRO A 32 -1.62 -12.74 -17.06
CA PRO A 32 -2.47 -13.13 -15.94
C PRO A 32 -2.07 -12.29 -14.72
N ASP A 33 -3.05 -11.66 -14.08
CA ASP A 33 -2.95 -10.97 -12.77
C ASP A 33 -1.67 -10.13 -12.57
N GLU A 34 -1.49 -9.08 -13.39
CA GLU A 34 -0.54 -8.03 -13.03
C GLU A 34 -0.98 -7.36 -11.72
N PRO A 35 -0.08 -7.22 -10.72
CA PRO A 35 -0.37 -6.38 -9.57
C PRO A 35 -0.55 -4.96 -10.10
N LEU A 36 -1.78 -4.45 -10.01
CA LEU A 36 -2.09 -3.04 -10.24
C LEU A 36 -1.02 -2.21 -9.54
N ALA A 37 -0.43 -1.24 -10.24
CA ALA A 37 0.42 -0.23 -9.62
C ALA A 37 -0.30 0.31 -8.37
N PRO A 38 0.42 0.69 -7.29
CA PRO A 38 -0.22 1.27 -6.11
C PRO A 38 -1.19 2.35 -6.59
N GLY A 39 -2.42 2.34 -6.08
CA GLY A 39 -3.37 3.40 -6.39
C GLY A 39 -2.66 4.71 -6.08
N PHE A 40 -2.30 5.46 -7.11
CA PHE A 40 -1.88 6.83 -6.88
C PHE A 40 -3.13 7.51 -6.33
N PRO A 41 -3.08 8.09 -5.12
CA PRO A 41 -4.20 8.88 -4.64
C PRO A 41 -4.53 9.95 -5.69
N ASP A 42 -5.79 10.39 -5.75
CA ASP A 42 -6.10 11.64 -6.46
C ASP A 42 -5.07 12.70 -6.02
N ASP A 43 -4.50 13.43 -6.98
CA ASP A 43 -3.33 14.32 -6.83
C ASP A 43 -3.45 15.37 -5.69
N ASP A 44 -4.62 15.51 -5.05
CA ASP A 44 -4.92 16.47 -3.98
C ASP A 44 -4.88 15.90 -2.54
N VAL A 45 -4.67 14.59 -2.32
CA VAL A 45 -4.64 14.03 -0.94
C VAL A 45 -3.21 13.98 -0.41
N LEU A 46 -2.83 15.01 0.35
CA LEU A 46 -1.54 15.01 1.06
C LEU A 46 -1.42 13.81 2.02
N PRO A 47 -0.27 13.13 2.04
CA PRO A 47 -0.04 12.03 2.96
C PRO A 47 -0.16 12.51 4.41
N ARG A 48 -1.09 11.90 5.15
CA ARG A 48 -1.40 12.25 6.55
C ARG A 48 -1.27 11.03 7.46
N PRO A 49 -0.91 11.18 8.74
CA PRO A 49 -1.00 10.07 9.68
C PRO A 49 -2.43 9.50 9.72
N ILE A 50 -2.55 8.18 9.58
CA ILE A 50 -3.83 7.47 9.69
C ILE A 50 -4.04 7.12 11.16
N ASN A 51 -5.16 7.56 11.73
CA ASN A 51 -5.62 7.12 13.05
C ASN A 51 -6.93 6.34 12.90
N TRP A 52 -6.83 5.01 12.83
CA TRP A 52 -7.95 4.09 12.65
C TRP A 52 -9.09 4.25 13.66
N ASN A 53 -8.81 4.78 14.86
CA ASN A 53 -9.82 4.99 15.89
C ASN A 53 -10.72 6.21 15.64
N LEU A 54 -10.29 7.13 14.77
CA LEU A 54 -10.98 8.39 14.50
C LEU A 54 -11.67 8.44 13.14
N LEU A 55 -11.44 7.43 12.29
CA LEU A 55 -12.03 7.39 10.96
C LEU A 55 -13.55 7.15 11.04
N THR A 56 -14.27 7.93 10.24
CA THR A 56 -15.67 7.62 9.88
C THR A 56 -15.76 6.30 9.13
N SER A 57 -16.98 5.80 8.96
CA SER A 57 -17.24 4.58 8.19
C SER A 57 -16.77 4.66 6.74
N GLU A 58 -16.96 5.81 6.08
CA GLU A 58 -16.52 6.06 4.71
C GLU A 58 -15.00 6.17 4.61
N GLU A 59 -14.37 6.96 5.48
CA GLU A 59 -12.90 7.09 5.51
C GLU A 59 -12.24 5.74 5.81
N ALA A 60 -12.74 4.99 6.80
CA ALA A 60 -12.20 3.67 7.13
C ALA A 60 -12.28 2.71 5.94
N GLN A 61 -13.39 2.72 5.19
CA GLN A 61 -13.53 1.89 4.00
C GLN A 61 -12.47 2.22 2.95
N ALA A 62 -12.27 3.51 2.65
CA ALA A 62 -11.28 3.96 1.68
C ALA A 62 -9.86 3.55 2.10
N GLU A 63 -9.48 3.85 3.34
CA GLU A 63 -8.16 3.55 3.90
C GLU A 63 -7.90 2.03 3.96
N TRP A 64 -8.91 1.21 4.23
CA TRP A 64 -8.77 -0.26 4.19
C TRP A 64 -8.44 -0.76 2.79
N LEU A 65 -9.18 -0.29 1.78
CA LEU A 65 -8.98 -0.73 0.40
C LEU A 65 -7.63 -0.28 -0.15
N ASP A 66 -7.26 0.97 0.13
CA ASP A 66 -5.98 1.54 -0.29
C ASP A 66 -4.80 0.81 0.35
N LEU A 67 -4.85 0.61 1.68
CA LEU A 67 -3.82 -0.15 2.39
C LEU A 67 -3.72 -1.59 1.89
N ASN A 68 -4.84 -2.27 1.60
CA ASN A 68 -4.80 -3.64 1.08
C ASN A 68 -4.18 -3.72 -0.32
N ALA A 69 -4.50 -2.79 -1.20
CA ALA A 69 -3.88 -2.70 -2.52
C ALA A 69 -2.37 -2.50 -2.38
N TRP A 70 -1.94 -1.54 -1.54
CA TRP A 70 -0.54 -1.25 -1.32
C TRP A 70 0.21 -2.42 -0.65
N VAL A 71 -0.36 -3.10 0.34
CA VAL A 71 0.25 -4.28 0.97
C VAL A 71 0.43 -5.42 -0.05
N ASN A 72 -0.54 -5.61 -0.96
CA ASN A 72 -0.43 -6.60 -2.03
C ASN A 72 0.67 -6.25 -3.03
N TRP A 73 0.80 -4.98 -3.39
CA TRP A 73 1.92 -4.51 -4.20
C TRP A 73 3.26 -4.70 -3.48
N LEU A 74 3.37 -4.31 -2.19
CA LEU A 74 4.59 -4.37 -1.41
C LEU A 74 5.10 -5.81 -1.28
N ARG A 75 4.21 -6.76 -0.93
CA ARG A 75 4.61 -8.16 -0.78
C ARG A 75 5.09 -8.77 -2.10
N ALA A 76 4.45 -8.41 -3.21
CA ALA A 76 4.77 -8.94 -4.54
C ALA A 76 6.10 -8.34 -5.04
N THR A 77 6.24 -7.03 -4.95
CA THR A 77 7.42 -6.26 -5.40
C THR A 77 8.69 -6.70 -4.67
N TYR A 78 8.63 -6.91 -3.35
CA TYR A 78 9.79 -7.25 -2.54
C TYR A 78 9.89 -8.74 -2.20
N GLY A 79 9.01 -9.60 -2.75
CA GLY A 79 9.01 -11.04 -2.49
C GLY A 79 8.88 -11.39 -1.00
N LEU A 80 8.02 -10.67 -0.27
CA LEU A 80 7.93 -10.81 1.19
C LEU A 80 7.23 -12.13 1.58
N PRO A 81 7.86 -12.96 2.42
CA PRO A 81 7.25 -14.20 2.87
C PRO A 81 6.17 -13.95 3.94
N PRO A 82 5.30 -14.94 4.22
CA PRO A 82 4.29 -14.87 5.28
C PRO A 82 4.85 -14.59 6.68
N THR A 83 6.15 -14.83 6.90
CA THR A 83 6.84 -14.50 8.16
C THR A 83 7.08 -13.00 8.34
N VAL A 84 6.89 -12.19 7.29
CA VAL A 84 6.97 -10.73 7.34
C VAL A 84 5.58 -10.12 7.19
N ILE A 85 4.82 -10.53 6.17
CA ILE A 85 3.43 -10.09 5.96
C ILE A 85 2.56 -11.34 5.78
N PRO A 86 1.81 -11.75 6.82
CA PRO A 86 0.96 -12.93 6.78
C PRO A 86 -0.33 -12.65 5.98
N PRO A 87 -1.05 -13.69 5.51
CA PRO A 87 -2.29 -13.50 4.77
C PRO A 87 -3.37 -12.74 5.55
N PHE A 88 -3.45 -12.93 6.87
CA PHE A 88 -4.43 -12.30 7.76
C PHE A 88 -3.86 -11.08 8.50
N TRP A 89 -2.95 -10.33 7.87
CA TRP A 89 -2.34 -9.14 8.49
C TRP A 89 -3.38 -8.13 9.02
N HIS A 90 -4.53 -8.01 8.35
CA HIS A 90 -5.66 -7.14 8.71
C HIS A 90 -6.40 -7.58 9.98
N ARG A 91 -6.07 -8.75 10.55
CA ARG A 91 -6.62 -9.24 11.82
C ARG A 91 -5.76 -8.85 13.03
N HIS A 92 -4.62 -8.19 12.81
CA HIS A 92 -3.65 -7.84 13.85
C HIS A 92 -3.39 -6.34 13.88
N ASP A 93 -3.85 -5.67 14.93
CA ASP A 93 -3.72 -4.23 15.09
C ASP A 93 -2.26 -3.76 14.96
N GLU A 94 -1.32 -4.48 15.56
CA GLU A 94 0.11 -4.15 15.48
C GLU A 94 0.65 -4.15 14.04
N LEU A 95 0.12 -5.02 13.17
CA LEU A 95 0.47 -5.03 11.75
C LEU A 95 -0.25 -3.91 11.01
N ILE A 96 -1.52 -3.67 11.30
CA ILE A 96 -2.30 -2.58 10.71
C ILE A 96 -1.60 -1.24 10.95
N TRP A 97 -1.22 -0.93 12.20
CA TRP A 97 -0.57 0.32 12.56
C TRP A 97 0.80 0.49 11.88
N GLU A 98 1.65 -0.55 11.92
CA GLU A 98 2.99 -0.48 11.31
C GLU A 98 2.91 -0.37 9.78
N LEU A 99 2.02 -1.14 9.13
CA LEU A 99 1.84 -1.10 7.67
C LEU A 99 1.23 0.22 7.22
N SER A 100 0.28 0.79 7.97
CA SER A 100 -0.27 2.12 7.69
C SER A 100 0.82 3.19 7.75
N ALA A 101 1.67 3.18 8.78
CA ALA A 101 2.75 4.14 8.91
C ALA A 101 3.77 4.01 7.77
N LEU A 102 4.12 2.77 7.39
CA LEU A 102 5.03 2.51 6.29
C LEU A 102 4.45 2.95 4.94
N HIS A 103 3.13 2.81 4.76
CA HIS A 103 2.42 3.28 3.58
C HIS A 103 2.48 4.81 3.48
N GLN A 104 2.15 5.53 4.55
CA GLN A 104 2.22 7.00 4.54
C GLN A 104 3.64 7.50 4.31
N HIS A 105 4.65 6.81 4.85
CA HIS A 105 6.05 7.14 4.57
C HIS A 105 6.39 6.90 3.10
N TRP A 106 5.88 5.82 2.49
CA TRP A 106 6.06 5.56 1.05
C TRP A 106 5.46 6.69 0.22
N LEU A 107 4.19 7.05 0.44
CA LEU A 107 3.52 8.15 -0.27
C LEU A 107 4.30 9.46 -0.16
N ASN A 108 4.69 9.85 1.05
CA ASN A 108 5.49 11.06 1.28
C ASN A 108 6.87 11.01 0.58
N SER A 109 7.46 9.82 0.42
CA SER A 109 8.79 9.68 -0.18
C SER A 109 8.79 9.77 -1.70
N TYR A 110 7.63 9.56 -2.32
CA TYR A 110 7.43 9.64 -3.77
C TYR A 110 6.56 10.85 -4.17
N ASP A 111 6.39 11.80 -3.26
CA ASP A 111 5.75 13.09 -3.55
C ASP A 111 6.49 13.81 -4.71
N PRO A 112 5.79 14.37 -5.72
CA PRO A 112 6.41 15.02 -6.87
C PRO A 112 7.30 16.22 -6.51
N ASP A 113 6.99 16.93 -5.44
CA ASP A 113 7.76 18.07 -4.94
C ASP A 113 8.82 17.64 -3.90
N GLY A 114 8.90 16.34 -3.61
CA GLY A 114 9.79 15.73 -2.65
C GLY A 114 11.27 15.69 -3.07
N SER A 115 12.13 15.47 -2.08
CA SER A 115 13.56 15.27 -2.34
C SER A 115 13.80 13.99 -3.15
N PRO A 116 14.62 14.02 -4.23
CA PRO A 116 15.00 12.81 -4.97
C PRO A 116 15.71 11.74 -4.13
N ALA A 117 16.21 12.09 -2.94
CA ALA A 117 16.84 11.16 -2.01
C ALA A 117 15.83 10.48 -1.06
N ALA A 118 14.59 10.95 -0.96
CA ALA A 118 13.57 10.43 -0.05
C ALA A 118 13.26 8.94 -0.30
N PRO A 119 13.16 8.44 -1.54
CA PRO A 119 12.98 7.01 -1.79
C PRO A 119 14.09 6.14 -1.18
N LEU A 120 15.35 6.61 -1.20
CA LEU A 120 16.45 5.88 -0.59
C LEU A 120 16.36 5.86 0.94
N ALA A 121 15.89 6.96 1.55
CA ALA A 121 15.64 7.02 2.99
C ALA A 121 14.53 6.03 3.38
N TRP A 122 13.43 5.98 2.62
CA TRP A 122 12.34 5.02 2.85
C TRP A 122 12.82 3.57 2.83
N HIS A 123 13.71 3.19 1.90
CA HIS A 123 14.25 1.83 1.87
C HIS A 123 15.08 1.48 3.11
N ARG A 124 15.76 2.47 3.71
CA ARG A 124 16.51 2.29 4.94
C ARG A 124 15.55 2.00 6.10
N ASP A 125 14.49 2.79 6.23
CA ASP A 125 13.50 2.64 7.28
C ASP A 125 12.63 1.37 7.08
N PHE A 126 12.37 1.00 5.83
CA PHE A 126 11.71 -0.26 5.47
C PHE A 126 12.51 -1.49 5.91
N ALA A 127 13.85 -1.43 5.88
CA ALA A 127 14.67 -2.52 6.38
C ALA A 127 14.45 -2.76 7.88
N ASP A 128 14.34 -1.69 8.66
CA ASP A 128 14.05 -1.76 10.10
C ASP A 128 12.60 -2.17 10.37
N ALA A 129 11.64 -1.65 9.60
CA ALA A 129 10.23 -2.05 9.69
C ALA A 129 10.05 -3.55 9.45
N ARG A 130 10.74 -4.14 8.46
CA ARG A 130 10.71 -5.59 8.22
C ARG A 130 11.16 -6.41 9.42
N ASN A 131 12.07 -5.92 10.26
CA ASN A 131 12.45 -6.62 11.49
C ASN A 131 11.33 -6.59 12.53
N ARG A 132 10.68 -5.43 12.72
CA ARG A 132 9.51 -5.31 13.61
C ARG A 132 8.33 -6.14 13.13
N LEU A 133 8.03 -6.15 11.84
CA LEU A 133 6.97 -6.98 11.26
C LEU A 133 7.18 -8.47 11.56
N ARG A 134 8.42 -8.98 11.45
CA ARG A 134 8.73 -10.37 11.82
C ARG A 134 8.48 -10.65 13.31
N GLU A 135 8.81 -9.69 14.17
CA GLU A 135 8.57 -9.79 15.61
C GLU A 135 7.06 -9.84 15.92
N TRP A 136 6.27 -8.99 15.26
CA TRP A 136 4.81 -8.99 15.38
C TRP A 136 4.18 -10.29 14.89
N VAL A 137 4.60 -10.79 13.73
CA VAL A 137 4.14 -12.09 13.21
C VAL A 137 4.52 -13.24 14.17
N GLY A 138 5.74 -13.21 14.70
CA GLY A 138 6.20 -14.20 15.69
C GLY A 138 5.38 -14.19 16.98
N THR A 139 5.01 -12.99 17.45
CA THR A 139 4.28 -12.79 18.71
C THR A 139 2.79 -13.14 18.59
N SER A 140 2.13 -12.70 17.51
CA SER A 140 0.74 -13.07 17.21
C SER A 140 0.60 -14.58 16.96
N GLY A 141 1.59 -15.19 16.29
CA GLY A 141 1.59 -16.60 15.94
C GLY A 141 0.75 -16.92 14.70
N THR A 142 0.38 -15.89 13.94
CA THR A 142 -0.24 -16.01 12.62
C THR A 142 0.71 -16.67 11.62
N ARG A 143 0.16 -17.44 10.67
CA ARG A 143 0.92 -18.24 9.70
C ARG A 143 0.23 -18.19 8.34
N LEU A 144 0.81 -18.92 7.37
CA LEU A 144 0.26 -19.01 6.02
C LEU A 144 -1.12 -19.69 6.00
N ASP A 145 -1.32 -20.74 6.78
CA ASP A 145 -2.50 -21.63 6.72
C ASP A 145 -3.47 -21.45 7.89
N ARG A 146 -3.04 -20.74 8.94
CA ARG A 146 -3.80 -20.59 10.18
C ARG A 146 -3.48 -19.26 10.83
N ASP A 147 -4.44 -18.79 11.59
CA ASP A 147 -4.36 -17.53 12.30
C ASP A 147 -4.93 -17.66 13.72
N ARG A 148 -4.47 -16.79 14.62
CA ARG A 148 -5.08 -16.59 15.93
C ARG A 148 -4.90 -15.14 16.35
N PRO A 149 -5.89 -14.55 17.04
CA PRO A 149 -5.73 -13.22 17.64
C PRO A 149 -4.48 -13.09 18.50
N THR A 150 -3.84 -11.92 18.45
CA THR A 150 -2.66 -11.60 19.24
C THR A 150 -2.96 -11.75 20.73
N ARG A 151 -2.13 -12.51 21.44
CA ARG A 151 -2.36 -12.82 22.85
C ARG A 151 -2.13 -11.57 23.70
N GLN A 152 -3.17 -11.13 24.38
CA GLN A 152 -3.08 -10.08 25.40
C GLN A 152 -2.78 -10.69 26.76
N THR A 153 -1.86 -10.06 27.49
CA THR A 153 -1.57 -10.41 28.88
C THR A 153 -2.68 -9.87 29.77
N THR A 154 -3.31 -10.72 30.57
CA THR A 154 -4.21 -10.28 31.64
C THR A 154 -3.40 -9.72 32.80
N TRP A 155 -3.63 -8.45 33.14
CA TRP A 155 -2.96 -7.80 34.26
C TRP A 155 -3.65 -8.10 35.61
N PRO A 156 -2.95 -7.93 36.74
CA PRO A 156 -3.57 -8.12 38.06
C PRO A 156 -4.81 -7.24 38.25
N GLY A 157 -5.94 -7.87 38.59
CA GLY A 157 -7.24 -7.21 38.77
C GLY A 157 -8.15 -7.24 37.55
N GLU A 158 -7.65 -7.67 36.39
CA GLU A 158 -8.46 -7.86 35.19
C GLU A 158 -9.08 -9.26 35.15
N LEU A 159 -10.22 -9.36 34.46
CA LEU A 159 -10.82 -10.65 34.17
C LEU A 159 -9.91 -11.40 33.17
N PRO A 160 -9.69 -12.72 33.37
CA PRO A 160 -8.93 -13.52 32.41
C PRO A 160 -9.50 -13.38 31.00
N ALA A 161 -8.61 -13.12 30.04
CA ALA A 161 -9.01 -13.08 28.64
C ALA A 161 -9.53 -14.46 28.20
N GLN A 162 -10.55 -14.47 27.33
CA GLN A 162 -11.02 -15.73 26.74
C GLN A 162 -9.90 -16.33 25.89
N PRO A 163 -9.73 -17.67 25.90
CA PRO A 163 -8.74 -18.32 25.06
C PRO A 163 -9.04 -18.04 23.59
N ALA A 164 -8.05 -17.49 22.89
CA ALA A 164 -8.12 -17.26 21.45
C ALA A 164 -8.25 -18.60 20.70
N VAL A 165 -9.18 -18.67 19.76
CA VAL A 165 -9.41 -19.85 18.92
C VAL A 165 -8.61 -19.71 17.63
N GLU A 166 -7.85 -20.74 17.30
CA GLU A 166 -7.14 -20.82 16.01
C GLU A 166 -8.14 -21.01 14.86
N ARG A 167 -7.95 -20.26 13.78
CA ARG A 167 -8.77 -20.27 12.57
C ARG A 167 -7.93 -20.69 11.37
N VAL A 168 -8.55 -21.36 10.41
CA VAL A 168 -7.90 -21.71 9.13
C VAL A 168 -7.99 -20.52 8.17
N VAL A 169 -6.90 -20.24 7.47
CA VAL A 169 -6.85 -19.27 6.37
C VAL A 169 -7.22 -20.01 5.08
N ALA A 170 -8.51 -20.00 4.75
CA ALA A 170 -9.02 -20.67 3.54
C ALA A 170 -8.95 -19.76 2.30
N ASP A 171 -9.46 -18.53 2.46
CA ASP A 171 -9.46 -17.50 1.43
C ASP A 171 -9.20 -16.16 2.13
N ARG A 172 -8.04 -15.56 1.84
CA ARG A 172 -7.64 -14.31 2.48
C ARG A 172 -8.37 -13.10 1.95
N ASP A 173 -8.78 -13.11 0.68
CA ASP A 173 -9.40 -11.95 0.05
C ASP A 173 -10.88 -11.90 0.46
N ALA A 174 -11.55 -13.06 0.52
CA ALA A 174 -12.90 -13.15 1.10
C ALA A 174 -12.92 -12.74 2.59
N ASP A 175 -11.97 -13.22 3.40
CA ASP A 175 -11.88 -12.85 4.82
C ASP A 175 -11.62 -11.35 5.02
N PHE A 176 -10.81 -10.74 4.15
CA PHE A 176 -10.58 -9.29 4.15
C PHE A 176 -11.86 -8.51 3.85
N VAL A 177 -12.62 -8.90 2.82
CA VAL A 177 -13.90 -8.27 2.49
C VAL A 177 -14.87 -8.35 3.66
N ASP A 178 -15.03 -9.55 4.26
CA ASP A 178 -15.91 -9.74 5.42
C ASP A 178 -15.48 -8.88 6.62
N PHE A 179 -14.16 -8.76 6.84
CA PHE A 179 -13.61 -7.92 7.90
C PHE A 179 -13.92 -6.44 7.70
N VAL A 180 -13.68 -5.90 6.50
CA VAL A 180 -13.96 -4.49 6.19
C VAL A 180 -15.45 -4.19 6.28
N LEU A 181 -16.31 -5.07 5.76
CA LEU A 181 -17.77 -4.89 5.87
C LEU A 181 -18.22 -4.85 7.34
N ALA A 182 -17.66 -5.70 8.19
CA ALA A 182 -17.96 -5.70 9.61
C ALA A 182 -17.49 -4.42 10.32
N ASP A 183 -16.28 -3.94 10.04
CA ASP A 183 -15.73 -2.70 10.61
C ASP A 183 -16.56 -1.48 10.19
N VAL A 184 -16.85 -1.35 8.89
CA VAL A 184 -17.68 -0.25 8.35
C VAL A 184 -19.07 -0.26 8.96
N THR A 185 -19.71 -1.42 9.06
CA THR A 185 -21.05 -1.55 9.69
C THR A 185 -21.01 -1.13 11.15
N ALA A 186 -19.98 -1.54 11.90
CA ALA A 186 -19.82 -1.15 13.30
C ALA A 186 -19.67 0.37 13.46
N ARG A 187 -18.87 1.01 12.60
CA ARG A 187 -18.69 2.47 12.57
C ARG A 187 -19.99 3.20 12.24
N GLN A 188 -20.74 2.74 11.23
CA GLN A 188 -22.04 3.31 10.87
C GLN A 188 -23.03 3.26 12.04
N HIS A 189 -23.07 2.16 12.79
CA HIS A 189 -23.91 2.07 13.99
C HIS A 189 -23.51 3.07 15.07
N ILE A 190 -22.21 3.31 15.27
CA ILE A 190 -21.72 4.32 16.21
C ILE A 190 -22.13 5.72 15.76
N GLU A 191 -21.92 6.05 14.49
CA GLU A 191 -22.30 7.34 13.90
C GLU A 191 -23.80 7.61 14.01
N GLN A 192 -24.64 6.63 13.69
CA GLN A 192 -26.09 6.72 13.84
C GLN A 192 -26.50 6.96 15.30
N ARG A 193 -25.86 6.27 16.25
CA ARG A 193 -26.10 6.50 17.68
C ARG A 193 -25.72 7.91 18.09
N VAL A 194 -24.55 8.41 17.67
CA VAL A 194 -24.12 9.80 17.95
C VAL A 194 -25.12 10.79 17.36
N ARG A 195 -25.54 10.59 16.11
CA ARG A 195 -26.51 11.44 15.42
C ARG A 195 -27.86 11.49 16.14
N ALA A 196 -28.32 10.36 16.65
CA ALA A 196 -29.60 10.26 17.38
C ALA A 196 -29.59 10.94 18.76
N HIS A 197 -28.40 11.20 19.34
CA HIS A 197 -28.25 11.83 20.66
C HIS A 197 -27.81 13.31 20.57
N LEU A 198 -27.72 13.89 19.38
CA LEU A 198 -27.52 15.33 19.19
C LEU A 198 -28.85 16.06 19.42
N PRO A 199 -28.89 17.11 20.28
CA PRO A 199 -30.09 17.86 20.63
C PRO A 199 -30.64 18.74 19.50
#